data_AF-A0A091H869-F1
#
_entry.id   AF-A0A091H869-F1
#
_cell.length_a   1.000
_cell.length_b   1.000
_cell.length_c   1.000
_cell.angle_alpha   90.00
_cell.angle_beta   90.00
_cell.angle_gamma   90.00
#
_symmetry.space_group_name_H-M   'P 1'
#
loop_
_entity.id
_entity.type
_entity.pdbx_description
1 polymer ?
#
loop_
_entity_poly.entity_id
_entity_poly.type
_entity_poly.pdbx_seq_one_letter_code
_entity_poly.pdbx_strand_id
1 'polypeptide(L)'
;ANDPNCDNERYTLYMEWARFLRFYKEQPLDLIRKYYGEKIGIYFAWLGFYTEMLFLAAVVGLICFLYGLFTMDENMSSKEICDPAIGGEIIMCPLCDRECDYWRLNTTCQSSEYSHLFDNVATLFFAIFMGIWVTLFLEFWKRRQARLKYEWDLVDFEEEQQQLQLRPEYEAKCTQKKRNPVTQEMEPYLPITSQAVRFCISGTTVLFWVSLIIASMIAVIVYRLAVYAAFASLMENAQNLKSIGGLLTPQLATSVTASCLNFVIIMILNFLYERIAIWITDMEIPRTHMEYENRLTMKMFLFQFVNYYSSCFYVAFFKGKFVGYPGAYTYMFNRWRNEECDPAGCLIELTTQLTIVMAGKQIWGNIQEAIVPWICNWWGRRKARNNPENLYSRWEQDHDLQTFGALGLFYEYLEMVIQFGFITLFVASFPLAPLLALMNNILEIRVDSWKLTTQYRRPVAAKAHSIGVWQEILNGMAILSVVTNAFIVAFTSDMIPRLVYYYAYSENGDSPMSGYINNSLSVFQVSDFPNNNKPKVQPEDIVICRYRDYRYPPDHERKYLHTMQFWHILAAKLAFIIIMEHVVFIVKFFVAWMIPDVPADVKAKIKREKYLTQKILHEYELEKLKERL
;
A
#
# COMPACT_ATOMS: atom_id res chain seq x y z
N ALA A 1 -16.88 22.70 41.76
CA ALA A 1 -16.88 22.13 40.39
C ALA A 1 -17.46 23.08 39.32
N ASN A 2 -18.06 24.22 39.68
CA ASN A 2 -18.46 25.25 38.73
C ASN A 2 -17.53 26.45 38.87
N ASP A 3 -16.36 26.38 38.25
CA ASP A 3 -15.60 27.59 37.95
C ASP A 3 -16.14 28.11 36.60
N PRO A 4 -16.85 29.25 36.55
CA PRO A 4 -17.38 29.81 35.31
C PRO A 4 -16.27 30.23 34.31
N ASN A 5 -15.00 30.23 34.72
CA ASN A 5 -13.85 30.49 33.86
C ASN A 5 -13.15 29.23 33.31
N CYS A 6 -13.60 28.03 33.67
CA CYS A 6 -12.99 26.80 33.17
C CYS A 6 -13.70 26.33 31.89
N ASP A 7 -13.28 26.92 30.76
CA ASP A 7 -13.70 26.43 29.44
C ASP A 7 -13.23 24.99 29.27
N ASN A 8 -14.19 24.06 29.17
CA ASN A 8 -13.89 22.65 28.98
C ASN A 8 -13.46 22.40 27.53
N GLU A 9 -12.17 22.63 27.24
CA GLU A 9 -11.58 22.46 25.90
C GLU A 9 -11.87 21.07 25.31
N ARG A 10 -11.86 20.02 26.14
CA ARG A 10 -12.19 18.64 25.74
C ARG A 10 -13.63 18.51 25.24
N TYR A 11 -14.57 19.20 25.87
CA TYR A 11 -15.97 19.20 25.46
C TYR A 11 -16.17 19.98 24.15
N THR A 12 -15.51 21.13 23.99
CA THR A 12 -15.54 21.89 22.75
C THR A 12 -14.95 21.10 21.59
N LEU A 13 -13.81 20.44 21.79
CA LEU A 13 -13.21 19.53 20.81
C LEU A 13 -14.14 18.36 20.48
N TYR A 14 -14.81 17.79 21.48
CA TYR A 14 -15.79 16.74 21.22
C TYR A 14 -16.97 17.23 20.36
N MET A 15 -17.50 18.41 20.67
CA MET A 15 -18.67 18.99 20.00
C MET A 15 -18.42 19.40 18.56
N GLU A 16 -17.25 19.99 18.28
CA GLU A 16 -16.95 20.60 17.00
C GLU A 16 -16.10 19.70 16.09
N TRP A 17 -15.35 18.75 16.64
CA TRP A 17 -14.40 17.92 15.88
C TRP A 17 -14.67 16.42 16.02
N ALA A 18 -14.77 15.88 17.23
CA ALA A 18 -14.81 14.43 17.46
C ALA A 18 -16.19 13.75 17.24
N ARG A 19 -17.22 14.51 16.91
CA ARG A 19 -18.56 13.97 16.58
C ARG A 19 -18.63 13.49 15.14
N PHE A 20 -19.06 12.25 14.94
CA PHE A 20 -19.26 11.66 13.61
C PHE A 20 -20.15 12.49 12.67
N LEU A 21 -21.21 13.12 13.19
CA LEU A 21 -22.12 13.96 12.39
C LEU A 21 -21.50 15.29 11.91
N ARG A 22 -20.35 15.70 12.44
CA ARG A 22 -19.64 16.94 12.06
C ARG A 22 -18.60 16.71 10.97
N PHE A 23 -18.72 15.65 10.16
CA PHE A 23 -17.72 15.27 9.16
C PHE A 23 -17.48 16.35 8.08
N TYR A 24 -18.48 17.17 7.76
CA TYR A 24 -18.42 18.26 6.78
C TYR A 24 -17.67 19.51 7.26
N LYS A 25 -17.40 19.64 8.56
CA LYS A 25 -16.69 20.80 9.10
C LYS A 25 -15.18 20.64 8.96
N GLU A 26 -14.49 21.75 8.70
CA GLU A 26 -13.04 21.84 8.76
C GLU A 26 -12.50 21.49 10.16
N GLN A 27 -11.27 21.00 10.21
CA GLN A 27 -10.62 20.61 11.45
C GLN A 27 -10.09 21.84 12.20
N PRO A 28 -10.40 22.01 13.49
CA PRO A 28 -9.89 23.14 14.29
C PRO A 28 -8.44 22.87 14.75
N LEU A 29 -7.50 22.94 13.81
CA LEU A 29 -6.09 22.56 14.03
C LEU A 29 -5.43 23.31 15.19
N ASP A 30 -5.71 24.60 15.36
CA ASP A 30 -5.13 25.41 16.44
C ASP A 30 -5.63 24.99 17.82
N LEU A 31 -6.90 24.58 17.93
CA LEU A 31 -7.46 24.07 19.19
C LEU A 31 -6.92 22.67 19.50
N ILE A 32 -6.75 21.83 18.48
CA ILE A 32 -6.11 20.50 18.61
C ILE A 32 -4.66 20.67 19.07
N ARG A 33 -3.90 21.59 18.46
CA ARG A 33 -2.53 21.93 18.85
C ARG A 33 -2.48 22.39 20.31
N LYS A 34 -3.34 23.32 20.70
CA LYS A 34 -3.40 23.85 22.07
C LYS A 34 -3.66 22.75 23.10
N TYR A 35 -4.55 21.80 22.80
CA TYR A 35 -4.95 20.75 23.74
C TYR A 35 -4.01 19.52 23.71
N TYR A 36 -3.53 19.08 22.55
CA TYR A 36 -2.75 17.84 22.42
C TYR A 36 -1.25 18.05 22.12
N GLY A 37 -0.85 19.26 21.72
CA GLY A 37 0.50 19.56 21.24
C GLY A 37 0.68 19.35 19.74
N GLU A 38 1.82 19.76 19.23
CA GLU A 38 2.13 19.83 17.80
C GLU A 38 2.29 18.44 17.16
N LYS A 39 2.77 17.43 17.90
CA LYS A 39 2.91 16.04 17.40
C LYS A 39 1.57 15.42 16.96
N ILE A 40 0.49 15.69 17.69
CA ILE A 40 -0.86 15.24 17.32
C ILE A 40 -1.49 16.22 16.33
N GLY A 41 -1.25 17.52 16.49
CA GLY A 41 -1.70 18.53 15.54
C GLY A 41 -1.22 18.26 14.10
N ILE A 42 0.07 17.93 13.92
CA ILE A 42 0.65 17.68 12.59
C ILE A 42 0.08 16.42 11.94
N TYR A 43 -0.26 15.40 12.71
CA TYR A 43 -0.92 14.18 12.22
C TYR A 43 -2.28 14.52 11.59
N PHE A 44 -3.14 15.23 12.30
CA PHE A 44 -4.46 15.61 11.78
C PHE A 44 -4.38 16.64 10.64
N ALA A 45 -3.38 17.52 10.67
CA ALA A 45 -3.10 18.44 9.57
C ALA A 45 -2.70 17.67 8.30
N TRP A 46 -1.84 16.66 8.43
CA TRP A 46 -1.44 15.79 7.32
C TRP A 46 -2.60 14.94 6.80
N LEU A 47 -3.34 14.29 7.70
CA LEU A 47 -4.49 13.46 7.34
C LEU A 47 -5.59 14.28 6.65
N GLY A 48 -5.85 15.50 7.13
CA GLY A 48 -6.77 16.43 6.49
C GLY A 48 -6.32 16.83 5.09
N PHE A 49 -5.06 17.23 4.94
CA PHE A 49 -4.48 17.60 3.65
C PHE A 49 -4.48 16.41 2.65
N TYR A 50 -4.17 15.22 3.13
CA TYR A 50 -4.23 13.99 2.34
C TYR A 50 -5.64 13.70 1.85
N THR A 51 -6.65 13.88 2.70
CA THR A 51 -8.07 13.71 2.34
C THR A 51 -8.53 14.73 1.30
N GLU A 52 -8.11 15.99 1.44
CA GLU A 52 -8.40 17.06 0.47
C GLU A 52 -7.81 16.76 -0.91
N MET A 53 -6.54 16.34 -0.96
CA MET A 53 -5.88 15.98 -2.22
C MET A 53 -6.47 14.70 -2.84
N LEU A 54 -6.89 13.72 -2.02
CA LEU A 54 -7.56 12.51 -2.49
C LEU A 54 -8.89 12.78 -3.17
N PHE A 55 -9.61 13.83 -2.78
CA PHE A 55 -10.86 14.21 -3.44
C PHE A 55 -10.68 14.42 -4.95
N LEU A 56 -9.62 15.14 -5.35
CA LEU A 56 -9.31 15.36 -6.76
C LEU A 56 -9.04 14.03 -7.49
N ALA A 57 -8.25 13.14 -6.88
CA ALA A 57 -7.95 11.84 -7.47
C ALA A 57 -9.18 10.94 -7.57
N ALA A 58 -10.07 10.98 -6.58
CA ALA A 58 -11.32 10.21 -6.57
C ALA A 58 -12.28 10.65 -7.69
N VAL A 59 -12.37 11.96 -7.96
CA VAL A 59 -13.22 12.48 -9.05
C VAL A 59 -12.69 12.01 -10.41
N VAL A 60 -11.39 12.15 -10.68
CA VAL A 60 -10.79 11.70 -11.94
C VAL A 60 -10.90 10.18 -12.10
N GLY A 61 -10.64 9.42 -11.01
CA GLY A 61 -10.77 7.96 -11.00
C GLY A 61 -12.20 7.49 -11.28
N LEU A 62 -13.21 8.16 -10.69
CA LEU A 62 -14.61 7.87 -10.96
C LEU A 62 -14.98 8.13 -12.43
N ILE A 63 -14.50 9.22 -13.03
CA ILE A 63 -14.72 9.51 -14.45
C ILE A 63 -14.12 8.41 -15.33
N CYS A 64 -12.89 7.97 -15.04
CA CYS A 64 -12.24 6.90 -15.79
C CYS A 64 -12.98 5.55 -15.65
N PHE A 65 -13.51 5.27 -14.47
CA PHE A 65 -14.34 4.09 -14.24
C PHE A 65 -15.66 4.14 -15.01
N LEU A 66 -16.36 5.29 -14.97
CA LEU A 66 -17.61 5.49 -15.73
C LEU A 66 -17.37 5.37 -17.24
N TYR A 67 -16.24 5.86 -17.74
CA TYR A 67 -15.84 5.65 -19.14
C TYR A 67 -15.70 4.15 -19.48
N GLY A 68 -15.05 3.37 -18.62
CA GLY A 68 -14.95 1.91 -18.79
C GLY A 68 -16.31 1.22 -18.76
N LEU A 69 -17.23 1.69 -17.91
CA LEU A 69 -18.58 1.15 -17.80
C LEU A 69 -19.41 1.42 -19.04
N PHE A 70 -19.35 2.64 -19.60
CA PHE A 70 -20.09 2.98 -20.81
C PHE A 70 -19.53 2.33 -22.08
N THR A 71 -18.24 2.00 -22.11
CA THR A 71 -17.56 1.39 -23.29
C THR A 71 -17.46 -0.14 -23.20
N MET A 72 -18.02 -0.75 -22.15
CA MET A 72 -17.94 -2.20 -21.91
C MET A 72 -18.54 -3.01 -23.06
N ASP A 73 -19.70 -2.59 -23.58
CA ASP A 73 -20.43 -3.26 -24.66
C ASP A 73 -19.84 -2.99 -26.06
N GLU A 74 -18.86 -2.09 -26.18
CA GLU A 74 -18.27 -1.71 -27.48
C GLU A 74 -16.98 -2.49 -27.78
N ASN A 75 -16.36 -3.12 -26.79
CA ASN A 75 -15.06 -3.76 -26.94
C ASN A 75 -15.11 -5.01 -27.84
N MET A 76 -14.33 -4.98 -28.93
CA MET A 76 -14.26 -6.08 -29.91
C MET A 76 -13.71 -7.37 -29.30
N SER A 77 -12.68 -7.30 -28.45
CA SER A 77 -12.05 -8.51 -27.90
C SER A 77 -12.98 -9.29 -26.96
N SER A 78 -13.81 -8.58 -26.19
CA SER A 78 -14.81 -9.20 -25.32
C SER A 78 -15.95 -9.81 -26.16
N LYS A 79 -16.38 -9.13 -27.23
CA LYS A 79 -17.37 -9.67 -28.18
C LYS A 79 -16.89 -10.97 -28.83
N GLU A 80 -15.64 -11.06 -29.28
CA GLU A 80 -15.09 -12.28 -29.87
C GLU A 80 -15.04 -13.47 -28.89
N ILE A 81 -14.75 -13.19 -27.62
CA ILE A 81 -14.75 -14.22 -26.56
C ILE A 81 -16.18 -14.71 -26.28
N CYS A 82 -17.15 -13.79 -26.24
CA CYS A 82 -18.55 -14.08 -25.93
C CYS A 82 -19.33 -14.67 -27.12
N ASP A 83 -18.87 -14.47 -28.35
CA ASP A 83 -19.52 -15.00 -29.55
C ASP A 83 -19.44 -16.55 -29.58
N PRO A 84 -20.59 -17.26 -29.59
CA PRO A 84 -20.60 -18.72 -29.68
C PRO A 84 -19.94 -19.27 -30.95
N ALA A 85 -19.94 -18.51 -32.05
CA ALA A 85 -19.33 -18.94 -33.31
C ALA A 85 -17.79 -18.85 -33.29
N ILE A 86 -17.23 -17.97 -32.45
CA ILE A 86 -15.78 -17.76 -32.37
C ILE A 86 -15.24 -18.35 -31.06
N GLY A 87 -15.56 -17.72 -29.93
CA GLY A 87 -15.12 -18.17 -28.60
C GLY A 87 -15.74 -19.51 -28.17
N GLY A 88 -16.90 -19.88 -28.72
CA GLY A 88 -17.51 -21.19 -28.45
C GLY A 88 -16.84 -22.36 -29.17
N GLU A 89 -16.20 -22.13 -30.32
CA GLU A 89 -15.46 -23.15 -31.07
C GLU A 89 -14.02 -23.34 -30.54
N ILE A 90 -13.45 -22.32 -29.90
CA ILE A 90 -12.09 -22.37 -29.35
C ILE A 90 -12.04 -23.23 -28.07
N ILE A 91 -11.35 -24.36 -28.17
CA ILE A 91 -11.05 -25.26 -27.05
C ILE A 91 -9.68 -24.91 -26.45
N MET A 92 -9.65 -24.64 -25.15
CA MET A 92 -8.46 -24.31 -24.39
C MET A 92 -7.82 -25.54 -23.74
N CYS A 93 -6.49 -25.53 -23.61
CA CYS A 93 -5.76 -26.58 -22.93
C CYS A 93 -6.04 -26.58 -21.41
N PRO A 94 -5.93 -27.75 -20.74
CA PRO A 94 -6.21 -27.85 -19.31
C PRO A 94 -5.19 -27.11 -18.44
N LEU A 95 -5.69 -26.43 -17.41
CA LEU A 95 -4.91 -25.60 -16.48
C LEU A 95 -4.15 -26.42 -15.42
N CYS A 96 -4.44 -27.71 -15.29
CA CYS A 96 -3.72 -28.62 -14.40
C CYS A 96 -3.37 -29.93 -15.10
N ASP A 97 -2.56 -30.77 -14.43
CA ASP A 97 -1.91 -31.90 -15.09
C ASP A 97 -2.86 -33.08 -15.37
N ARG A 98 -3.47 -33.69 -14.34
CA ARG A 98 -4.26 -34.93 -14.52
C ARG A 98 -5.76 -34.79 -14.32
N GLU A 99 -6.18 -33.91 -13.41
CA GLU A 99 -7.55 -33.83 -12.90
C GLU A 99 -8.37 -32.68 -13.53
N CYS A 100 -7.89 -32.09 -14.63
CA CYS A 100 -8.57 -30.97 -15.32
C CYS A 100 -9.00 -31.35 -16.72
N ASP A 101 -10.23 -30.99 -17.06
CA ASP A 101 -10.79 -31.17 -18.39
C ASP A 101 -10.44 -30.00 -19.33
N TYR A 102 -10.61 -30.24 -20.63
CA TYR A 102 -10.64 -29.18 -21.63
C TYR A 102 -11.86 -28.28 -21.43
N TRP A 103 -11.71 -27.02 -21.76
CA TRP A 103 -12.75 -26.02 -21.52
C TRP A 103 -12.85 -25.05 -22.69
N ARG A 104 -14.01 -24.44 -22.88
CA ARG A 104 -14.30 -23.54 -24.01
C ARG A 104 -14.06 -22.09 -23.60
N LEU A 105 -13.51 -21.28 -24.51
CA LEU A 105 -13.18 -19.89 -24.19
C LEU A 105 -14.40 -19.05 -23.78
N ASN A 106 -15.59 -19.32 -24.36
CA ASN A 106 -16.83 -18.61 -24.03
C ASN A 106 -17.21 -18.66 -22.52
N THR A 107 -16.72 -19.65 -21.75
CA THR A 107 -16.97 -19.67 -20.29
C THR A 107 -16.33 -18.49 -19.56
N THR A 108 -15.36 -17.81 -20.18
CA THR A 108 -14.68 -16.62 -19.64
C THR A 108 -15.29 -15.30 -20.11
N CYS A 109 -16.41 -15.32 -20.84
CA CYS A 109 -17.08 -14.12 -21.37
C CYS A 109 -17.29 -13.03 -20.30
N GLN A 110 -17.97 -13.36 -19.18
CA GLN A 110 -18.24 -12.39 -18.11
C GLN A 110 -16.96 -11.85 -17.47
N SER A 111 -15.94 -12.70 -17.31
CA SER A 111 -14.62 -12.28 -16.82
C SER A 111 -13.96 -11.29 -17.79
N SER A 112 -14.04 -11.54 -19.09
CA SER A 112 -13.50 -10.64 -20.12
C SER A 112 -14.17 -9.26 -20.13
N GLU A 113 -15.50 -9.20 -20.00
CA GLU A 113 -16.24 -7.93 -19.90
C GLU A 113 -15.81 -7.11 -18.68
N TYR A 114 -15.70 -7.76 -17.51
CA TYR A 114 -15.16 -7.11 -16.30
C TYR A 114 -13.69 -6.72 -16.43
N SER A 115 -12.89 -7.48 -17.18
CA SER A 115 -11.49 -7.11 -17.45
C SER A 115 -11.43 -5.78 -18.18
N HIS A 116 -12.26 -5.58 -19.20
CA HIS A 116 -12.30 -4.35 -19.98
C HIS A 116 -12.70 -3.12 -19.16
N LEU A 117 -13.57 -3.29 -18.16
CA LEU A 117 -13.94 -2.21 -17.23
C LEU A 117 -12.72 -1.59 -16.54
N PHE A 118 -11.72 -2.40 -16.22
CA PHE A 118 -10.49 -1.98 -15.53
C PHE A 118 -9.28 -1.82 -16.47
N ASP A 119 -9.24 -2.53 -17.60
CA ASP A 119 -8.15 -2.51 -18.57
C ASP A 119 -8.56 -1.75 -19.86
N ASN A 120 -8.71 -0.42 -19.73
CA ASN A 120 -9.10 0.47 -20.81
C ASN A 120 -8.08 1.62 -21.00
N VAL A 121 -8.23 2.37 -22.08
CA VAL A 121 -7.31 3.48 -22.40
C VAL A 121 -7.38 4.59 -21.33
N ALA A 122 -8.52 4.78 -20.66
CA ALA A 122 -8.65 5.78 -19.59
C ALA A 122 -7.87 5.38 -18.33
N THR A 123 -7.69 4.09 -18.04
CA THR A 123 -6.88 3.66 -16.88
C THR A 123 -5.39 3.90 -17.08
N LEU A 124 -4.89 3.85 -18.33
CA LEU A 124 -3.54 4.33 -18.67
C LEU A 124 -3.39 5.83 -18.37
N PHE A 125 -4.32 6.65 -18.86
CA PHE A 125 -4.33 8.08 -18.57
C PHE A 125 -4.36 8.33 -17.06
N PHE A 126 -5.19 7.58 -16.35
CA PHE A 126 -5.30 7.67 -14.90
C PHE A 126 -4.00 7.31 -14.18
N ALA A 127 -3.28 6.28 -14.62
CA ALA A 127 -1.98 5.91 -14.05
C ALA A 127 -0.93 7.04 -14.21
N ILE A 128 -0.89 7.70 -15.37
CA ILE A 128 -0.02 8.87 -15.60
C ILE A 128 -0.45 10.04 -14.72
N PHE A 129 -1.76 10.34 -14.68
CA PHE A 129 -2.32 11.38 -13.82
C PHE A 129 -1.96 11.15 -12.35
N MET A 130 -2.06 9.91 -11.86
CA MET A 130 -1.73 9.55 -10.48
C MET A 130 -0.23 9.70 -10.19
N GLY A 131 0.64 9.39 -11.15
CA GLY A 131 2.07 9.70 -11.04
C GLY A 131 2.31 11.20 -10.81
N ILE A 132 1.62 12.07 -11.55
CA ILE A 132 1.69 13.53 -11.37
C ILE A 132 1.06 13.96 -10.05
N TRP A 133 -0.13 13.44 -9.72
CA TRP A 133 -0.84 13.74 -8.48
C TRP A 133 0.00 13.46 -7.24
N VAL A 134 0.71 12.32 -7.20
CA VAL A 134 1.62 11.99 -6.09
C VAL A 134 2.71 13.03 -5.92
N THR A 135 3.29 13.52 -7.02
CA THR A 135 4.33 14.55 -6.96
C THR A 135 3.77 15.88 -6.44
N LEU A 136 2.59 16.28 -6.91
CA LEU A 136 1.90 17.48 -6.42
C LEU A 136 1.54 17.36 -4.95
N PHE A 137 1.04 16.20 -4.51
CA PHE A 137 0.72 15.91 -3.12
C PHE A 137 1.94 16.12 -2.21
N LEU A 138 3.11 15.56 -2.57
CA LEU A 138 4.32 15.67 -1.76
C LEU A 138 4.86 17.11 -1.72
N GLU A 139 4.93 17.80 -2.86
CA GLU A 139 5.44 19.17 -2.91
C GLU A 139 4.51 20.18 -2.22
N PHE A 140 3.19 20.02 -2.38
CA PHE A 140 2.22 20.84 -1.65
C PHE A 140 2.19 20.54 -0.16
N TRP A 141 2.39 19.28 0.24
CA TRP A 141 2.53 18.94 1.65
C TRP A 141 3.75 19.62 2.28
N LYS A 142 4.93 19.60 1.61
CA LYS A 142 6.11 20.34 2.11
C LYS A 142 5.82 21.84 2.31
N ARG A 143 5.11 22.46 1.35
CA ARG A 143 4.69 23.87 1.46
C ARG A 143 3.74 24.11 2.62
N ARG A 144 2.76 23.22 2.82
CA ARG A 144 1.82 23.28 3.95
C ARG A 144 2.56 23.10 5.28
N GLN A 145 3.45 22.12 5.36
CA GLN A 145 4.29 21.86 6.52
C GLN A 145 5.18 23.07 6.86
N ALA A 146 5.78 23.74 5.87
CA ALA A 146 6.58 24.94 6.09
C ALA A 146 5.76 26.10 6.67
N ARG A 147 4.50 26.27 6.22
CA ARG A 147 3.57 27.24 6.80
C ARG A 147 3.22 26.91 8.25
N LEU A 148 2.91 25.65 8.54
CA LEU A 148 2.62 25.20 9.91
C LEU A 148 3.84 25.33 10.82
N LYS A 149 5.05 25.04 10.32
CA LYS A 149 6.31 25.20 11.08
C LYS A 149 6.49 26.65 11.55
N TYR A 150 6.08 27.61 10.73
CA TYR A 150 6.08 29.03 11.08
C TYR A 150 4.92 29.41 12.01
N GLU A 151 3.67 29.06 11.68
CA GLU A 151 2.48 29.41 12.48
C GLU A 151 2.49 28.78 13.88
N TRP A 152 3.24 27.69 14.06
CA TRP A 152 3.35 26.97 15.33
C TRP A 152 4.65 27.27 16.09
N ASP A 153 5.42 28.27 15.65
CA ASP A 153 6.68 28.69 16.29
C ASP A 153 7.69 27.52 16.45
N LEU A 154 7.80 26.69 15.41
CA LEU A 154 8.67 25.50 15.37
C LEU A 154 9.93 25.70 14.52
N VAL A 155 10.25 26.95 14.15
CA VAL A 155 11.38 27.27 13.26
C VAL A 155 12.73 27.00 13.94
N ASP A 156 12.87 27.37 15.22
CA ASP A 156 14.13 27.24 15.98
C ASP A 156 14.25 25.89 16.74
N PHE A 157 13.30 24.99 16.52
CA PHE A 157 13.17 23.75 17.28
C PHE A 157 14.33 22.74 17.09
N GLU A 158 14.96 22.71 15.91
CA GLU A 158 16.07 21.76 15.63
C GLU A 158 17.33 22.06 16.47
N GLU A 159 17.60 23.33 16.77
CA GLU A 159 18.75 23.75 17.58
C GLU A 159 18.50 23.47 19.08
N GLU A 160 17.27 23.71 19.56
CA GLU A 160 16.89 23.44 20.95
C GLU A 160 16.84 21.93 21.27
N GLN A 161 16.32 21.10 20.36
CA GLN A 161 16.09 19.68 20.63
C GLN A 161 17.38 18.83 20.53
N GLN A 162 18.34 19.23 19.68
CA GLN A 162 19.66 18.59 19.64
C GLN A 162 20.45 18.78 20.94
N GLN A 163 20.16 19.84 21.69
CA GLN A 163 20.87 20.19 22.92
C GLN A 163 20.27 19.55 24.20
N LEU A 164 18.99 19.20 24.22
CA LEU A 164 18.27 18.98 25.49
C LEU A 164 17.75 17.55 25.76
N GLN A 165 17.83 16.59 24.84
CA GLN A 165 17.20 15.26 25.02
C GLN A 165 18.08 14.08 24.57
N LEU A 166 19.22 13.87 25.23
CA LEU A 166 19.94 12.59 25.16
C LEU A 166 19.12 11.49 25.85
N ARG A 167 19.08 10.30 25.26
CA ARG A 167 18.43 9.15 25.91
C ARG A 167 19.26 8.69 27.12
N PRO A 168 18.65 8.40 28.29
CA PRO A 168 19.37 7.90 29.46
C PRO A 168 20.16 6.61 29.17
N GLU A 169 19.62 5.74 28.32
CA GLU A 169 20.31 4.51 27.90
C GLU A 169 21.57 4.78 27.06
N TYR A 170 21.56 5.83 26.25
CA TYR A 170 22.72 6.21 25.45
C TYR A 170 23.84 6.71 26.37
N GLU A 171 23.50 7.55 27.36
CA GLU A 171 24.44 8.04 28.36
C GLU A 171 25.00 6.90 29.24
N ALA A 172 24.15 5.95 29.63
CA ALA A 172 24.56 4.82 30.46
C ALA A 172 25.45 3.81 29.72
N LYS A 173 25.19 3.56 28.43
CA LYS A 173 25.93 2.55 27.64
C LYS A 173 27.20 3.12 26.98
N CYS A 174 27.29 4.43 26.75
CA CYS A 174 28.46 5.05 26.11
C CYS A 174 29.53 5.44 27.13
N THR A 175 30.66 4.74 27.12
CA THR A 175 31.79 5.01 28.03
C THR A 175 32.74 6.10 27.53
N GLN A 176 32.84 6.30 26.21
CA GLN A 176 33.72 7.30 25.60
C GLN A 176 33.03 8.66 25.54
N LYS A 177 33.80 9.74 25.71
CA LYS A 177 33.33 11.13 25.57
C LYS A 177 34.11 11.86 24.49
N LYS A 178 33.46 12.75 23.75
CA LYS A 178 34.04 13.60 22.71
C LYS A 178 33.56 15.05 22.91
N ARG A 179 34.45 16.02 22.73
CA ARG A 179 34.11 17.44 22.82
C ARG A 179 33.28 17.85 21.60
N ASN A 180 32.11 18.44 21.83
CA ASN A 180 31.27 18.99 20.77
C ASN A 180 31.90 20.30 20.24
N PRO A 181 32.09 20.46 18.91
CA PRO A 181 32.71 21.67 18.34
C PRO A 181 31.86 22.94 18.52
N VAL A 182 30.54 22.82 18.70
CA VAL A 182 29.60 23.95 18.82
C VAL A 182 29.44 24.36 20.28
N THR A 183 28.98 23.44 21.14
CA THR A 183 28.73 23.74 22.57
C THR A 183 30.01 23.77 23.39
N GLN A 184 31.11 23.22 22.88
CA GLN A 184 32.41 23.07 23.58
C GLN A 184 32.34 22.16 24.83
N GLU A 185 31.24 21.44 25.04
CA GLU A 185 31.02 20.52 26.14
C GLU A 185 31.46 19.08 25.82
N MET A 186 31.74 18.28 26.84
CA MET A 186 32.15 16.88 26.71
C MET A 186 30.93 15.96 26.71
N GLU A 187 30.57 15.43 25.53
CA GLU A 187 29.37 14.60 25.34
C GLU A 187 29.72 13.11 25.17
N PRO A 188 28.84 12.18 25.56
CA PRO A 188 29.02 10.75 25.30
C PRO A 188 29.02 10.44 23.80
N TYR A 189 29.94 9.59 23.36
CA TYR A 189 30.18 9.28 21.95
C TYR A 189 30.36 7.78 21.73
N LEU A 190 29.64 7.23 20.75
CA LEU A 190 29.82 5.86 20.28
C LEU A 190 30.80 5.82 19.09
N PRO A 191 31.87 4.99 19.12
CA PRO A 191 32.80 4.89 18.00
C PRO A 191 32.12 4.32 16.74
N ILE A 192 32.43 4.94 15.59
CA ILE A 192 31.84 4.62 14.29
C ILE A 192 32.02 3.14 13.91
N THR A 193 33.15 2.53 14.26
CA THR A 193 33.40 1.11 13.98
C THR A 193 32.41 0.19 14.71
N SER A 194 32.11 0.47 15.99
CA SER A 194 31.10 -0.27 16.75
C SER A 194 29.70 -0.01 16.20
N GLN A 195 29.41 1.24 15.85
CA GLN A 195 28.14 1.63 15.24
C GLN A 195 27.89 0.90 13.91
N ALA A 196 28.90 0.82 13.04
CA ALA A 196 28.81 0.14 11.75
C ALA A 196 28.57 -1.37 11.91
N VAL A 197 29.24 -2.04 12.85
CA VAL A 197 29.02 -3.47 13.13
C VAL A 197 27.60 -3.71 13.63
N ARG A 198 27.11 -2.92 14.59
CA ARG A 198 25.74 -3.02 15.10
C ARG A 198 24.70 -2.77 14.00
N PHE A 199 24.93 -1.78 13.15
CA PHE A 199 24.06 -1.47 12.03
C PHE A 199 24.05 -2.60 11.00
N CYS A 200 25.20 -3.23 10.73
CA CYS A 200 25.28 -4.41 9.86
C CYS A 200 24.48 -5.59 10.42
N ILE A 201 24.62 -5.89 11.72
CA ILE A 201 23.84 -6.93 12.40
C ILE A 201 22.34 -6.62 12.36
N SER A 202 21.95 -5.36 12.57
CA SER A 202 20.56 -4.94 12.40
C SER A 202 20.07 -5.20 10.97
N GLY A 203 20.82 -4.75 9.96
CA GLY A 203 20.45 -4.92 8.56
C GLY A 203 20.29 -6.38 8.16
N THR A 204 21.22 -7.25 8.56
CA THR A 204 21.13 -8.70 8.26
C THR A 204 19.93 -9.34 8.96
N THR A 205 19.62 -8.94 10.20
CA THR A 205 18.45 -9.45 10.91
C THR A 205 17.15 -9.01 10.24
N VAL A 206 17.04 -7.74 9.82
CA VAL A 206 15.86 -7.25 9.09
C VAL A 206 15.67 -8.00 7.77
N LEU A 207 16.74 -8.19 6.99
CA LEU A 207 16.69 -8.93 5.73
C LEU A 207 16.27 -10.40 5.92
N PHE A 208 16.75 -11.05 6.99
CA PHE A 208 16.34 -12.41 7.35
C PHE A 208 14.83 -12.51 7.65
N TRP A 209 14.28 -11.55 8.39
CA TRP A 209 12.84 -11.54 8.69
C TRP A 209 11.98 -11.22 7.46
N VAL A 210 12.47 -10.33 6.59
CA VAL A 210 11.83 -10.05 5.29
C VAL A 210 11.81 -11.30 4.41
N SER A 211 12.91 -12.04 4.32
CA SER A 211 12.96 -13.28 3.54
C SER A 211 12.05 -14.37 4.13
N LEU A 212 11.90 -14.42 5.45
CA LEU A 212 10.96 -15.34 6.12
C LEU A 212 9.51 -15.06 5.72
N ILE A 213 9.08 -13.80 5.63
CA ILE A 213 7.73 -13.46 5.13
C ILE A 213 7.54 -13.97 3.70
N ILE A 214 8.50 -13.69 2.81
CA ILE A 214 8.42 -14.13 1.41
C ILE A 214 8.35 -15.65 1.33
N ALA A 215 9.14 -16.36 2.13
CA ALA A 215 9.09 -17.82 2.23
C ALA A 215 7.73 -18.32 2.74
N SER A 216 7.13 -17.66 3.75
CA SER A 216 5.80 -18.03 4.25
C SER A 216 4.71 -17.82 3.20
N MET A 217 4.79 -16.75 2.40
CA MET A 217 3.85 -16.51 1.31
C MET A 217 3.96 -17.62 0.25
N ILE A 218 5.18 -17.98 -0.15
CA ILE A 218 5.41 -19.09 -1.08
C ILE A 218 4.87 -20.40 -0.50
N ALA A 219 5.06 -20.65 0.80
CA ALA A 219 4.52 -21.84 1.46
C ALA A 219 2.99 -21.89 1.43
N VAL A 220 2.30 -20.75 1.61
CA VAL A 220 0.83 -20.66 1.48
C VAL A 220 0.36 -20.95 0.05
N ILE A 221 1.09 -20.45 -0.97
CA ILE A 221 0.76 -20.72 -2.37
C ILE A 221 0.94 -22.21 -2.68
N VAL A 222 2.04 -22.82 -2.24
CA VAL A 222 2.27 -24.26 -2.41
C VAL A 222 1.21 -25.08 -1.68
N TYR A 223 0.80 -24.66 -0.47
CA TYR A 223 -0.30 -25.28 0.26
C TYR A 223 -1.61 -25.21 -0.54
N ARG A 224 -1.96 -24.06 -1.09
CA ARG A 224 -3.17 -23.88 -1.91
C ARG A 224 -3.19 -24.85 -3.10
N LEU A 225 -2.07 -24.95 -3.81
CA LEU A 225 -1.91 -25.87 -4.94
C LEU A 225 -2.06 -27.34 -4.51
N ALA A 226 -1.42 -27.73 -3.41
CA ALA A 226 -1.48 -29.09 -2.90
C ALA A 226 -2.90 -29.47 -2.44
N VAL A 227 -3.59 -28.57 -1.73
CA VAL A 227 -4.96 -28.82 -1.28
C VAL A 227 -5.93 -28.84 -2.46
N TYR A 228 -5.76 -27.97 -3.46
CA TYR A 228 -6.59 -28.00 -4.66
C TYR A 228 -6.51 -29.36 -5.37
N ALA A 229 -5.29 -29.88 -5.57
CA ALA A 229 -5.08 -31.20 -6.15
C ALA A 229 -5.70 -32.32 -5.29
N ALA A 230 -5.51 -32.26 -3.97
CA ALA A 230 -6.09 -33.24 -3.05
C ALA A 230 -7.62 -33.21 -3.06
N PHE A 231 -8.23 -32.02 -3.04
CA PHE A 231 -9.68 -31.85 -3.02
C PHE A 231 -10.32 -32.28 -4.34
N ALA A 232 -9.67 -31.99 -5.47
CA ALA A 232 -10.09 -32.47 -6.79
C ALA A 232 -10.12 -34.02 -6.83
N SER A 233 -9.07 -34.68 -6.34
CA SER A 233 -9.02 -36.16 -6.28
C SER A 233 -10.05 -36.77 -5.32
N LEU A 234 -10.41 -36.07 -4.24
CA LEU A 234 -11.35 -36.56 -3.23
C LEU A 234 -12.80 -36.43 -3.70
N MET A 235 -13.12 -35.39 -4.48
CA MET A 235 -14.43 -35.20 -5.09
C MET A 235 -14.72 -36.24 -6.19
N GLU A 236 -13.68 -36.70 -6.91
CA GLU A 236 -13.80 -37.75 -7.94
C GLU A 236 -14.22 -39.10 -7.33
N ASN A 237 -13.71 -39.44 -6.14
CA ASN A 237 -14.01 -40.71 -5.45
C ASN A 237 -15.35 -40.72 -4.69
N ALA A 238 -15.95 -39.56 -4.41
CA ALA A 238 -17.16 -39.45 -3.59
C ALA A 238 -18.40 -39.11 -4.43
N GLN A 239 -18.92 -40.07 -5.20
CA GLN A 239 -20.19 -39.95 -5.95
C GLN A 239 -21.40 -39.53 -5.07
N ASN A 240 -21.32 -39.71 -3.75
CA ASN A 240 -22.39 -39.38 -2.79
C ASN A 240 -22.38 -37.92 -2.28
N LEU A 241 -21.39 -37.10 -2.64
CA LEU A 241 -21.26 -35.70 -2.17
C LEU A 241 -21.77 -34.66 -3.19
N LYS A 242 -22.42 -35.09 -4.27
CA LYS A 242 -23.01 -34.19 -5.30
C LYS A 242 -24.09 -33.25 -4.74
N SER A 243 -24.77 -33.64 -3.66
CA SER A 243 -25.85 -32.85 -3.04
C SER A 243 -25.35 -31.62 -2.24
N ILE A 244 -24.07 -31.62 -1.80
CA ILE A 244 -23.44 -30.50 -1.07
C ILE A 244 -22.46 -29.71 -1.97
N GLY A 245 -22.15 -30.23 -3.16
CA GLY A 245 -21.18 -29.65 -4.12
C GLY A 245 -21.54 -28.28 -4.70
N GLY A 246 -22.79 -27.82 -4.53
CA GLY A 246 -23.19 -26.46 -4.91
C GLY A 246 -22.72 -25.38 -3.93
N LEU A 247 -22.45 -25.72 -2.65
CA LEU A 247 -22.05 -24.76 -1.61
C LEU A 247 -20.53 -24.79 -1.34
N LEU A 248 -19.89 -25.94 -1.52
CA LEU A 248 -18.45 -26.15 -1.28
C LEU A 248 -17.76 -26.53 -2.58
N THR A 249 -17.50 -25.55 -3.44
CA THR A 249 -16.59 -25.76 -4.57
C THR A 249 -15.16 -25.97 -4.04
N PRO A 250 -14.34 -26.85 -4.66
CA PRO A 250 -12.95 -27.05 -4.28
C PRO A 250 -12.16 -25.73 -4.27
N GLN A 251 -12.50 -24.81 -5.17
CA GLN A 251 -11.90 -23.47 -5.25
C GLN A 251 -12.27 -22.60 -4.05
N LEU A 252 -13.53 -22.60 -3.62
CA LEU A 252 -13.96 -21.81 -2.46
C LEU A 252 -13.38 -22.40 -1.16
N ALA A 253 -13.40 -23.72 -1.00
CA ALA A 253 -12.85 -24.39 0.18
C ALA A 253 -11.33 -24.16 0.30
N THR A 254 -10.57 -24.34 -0.78
CA THR A 254 -9.11 -24.10 -0.80
C THR A 254 -8.76 -22.63 -0.58
N SER A 255 -9.53 -21.71 -1.15
CA SER A 255 -9.32 -20.28 -0.96
C SER A 255 -9.57 -19.86 0.49
N VAL A 256 -10.64 -20.36 1.12
CA VAL A 256 -10.97 -20.05 2.51
C VAL A 256 -9.92 -20.61 3.47
N THR A 257 -9.54 -21.90 3.33
CA THR A 257 -8.53 -22.49 4.22
C THR A 257 -7.15 -21.86 4.06
N ALA A 258 -6.72 -21.56 2.83
CA ALA A 258 -5.46 -20.86 2.57
C ALA A 258 -5.47 -19.44 3.15
N SER A 259 -6.58 -18.72 3.02
CA SER A 259 -6.73 -17.37 3.59
C SER A 259 -6.67 -17.37 5.11
N CYS A 260 -7.35 -18.32 5.77
CA CYS A 260 -7.29 -18.48 7.22
C CYS A 260 -5.87 -18.80 7.71
N LEU A 261 -5.18 -19.73 7.05
CA LEU A 261 -3.82 -20.13 7.41
C LEU A 261 -2.85 -18.96 7.22
N ASN A 262 -2.96 -18.24 6.11
CA ASN A 262 -2.17 -17.03 5.85
C ASN A 262 -2.37 -15.96 6.94
N PHE A 263 -3.63 -15.70 7.32
CA PHE A 263 -3.95 -14.76 8.38
C PHE A 263 -3.30 -15.14 9.72
N VAL A 264 -3.39 -16.41 10.12
CA VAL A 264 -2.77 -16.91 11.37
C VAL A 264 -1.25 -16.73 11.33
N ILE A 265 -0.59 -17.09 10.23
CA ILE A 265 0.85 -16.91 10.08
C ILE A 265 1.24 -15.43 10.21
N ILE A 266 0.55 -14.55 9.48
CA ILE A 266 0.83 -13.11 9.49
C ILE A 266 0.69 -12.54 10.91
N MET A 267 -0.35 -12.92 11.63
CA MET A 267 -0.56 -12.48 13.02
C MET A 267 0.60 -12.90 13.94
N ILE A 268 1.07 -14.14 13.82
CA ILE A 268 2.20 -14.65 14.61
C ILE A 268 3.49 -13.91 14.26
N LEU A 269 3.78 -13.75 12.96
CA LEU A 269 5.00 -13.08 12.49
C LEU A 269 5.02 -11.60 12.89
N ASN A 270 3.89 -10.89 12.78
CA ASN A 270 3.76 -9.50 13.24
C ASN A 270 4.11 -9.35 14.73
N PHE A 271 3.53 -10.21 15.58
CA PHE A 271 3.77 -10.17 17.02
C PHE A 271 5.24 -10.43 17.38
N LEU A 272 5.88 -11.41 16.73
CA LEU A 272 7.29 -11.72 16.95
C LEU A 272 8.20 -10.60 16.44
N TYR A 273 7.90 -10.06 15.27
CA TYR A 273 8.74 -9.02 14.66
C TYR A 273 8.71 -7.71 15.43
N GLU A 274 7.58 -7.29 16.00
CA GLU A 274 7.51 -6.09 16.83
C GLU A 274 8.51 -6.16 18.00
N ARG A 275 8.57 -7.31 18.69
CA ARG A 275 9.53 -7.54 19.78
C ARG A 275 10.98 -7.48 19.32
N ILE A 276 11.25 -8.04 18.15
CA ILE A 276 12.59 -8.08 17.57
C ILE A 276 13.00 -6.70 17.07
N ALA A 277 12.10 -5.94 16.46
CA ALA A 277 12.37 -4.58 15.99
C ALA A 277 12.76 -3.66 17.15
N ILE A 278 12.07 -3.76 18.29
CA ILE A 278 12.44 -3.05 19.53
C ILE A 278 13.83 -3.49 19.99
N TRP A 279 14.07 -4.80 20.12
CA TRP A 279 15.35 -5.34 20.58
C TRP A 279 16.53 -4.92 19.70
N ILE A 280 16.40 -4.99 18.38
CA ILE A 280 17.44 -4.57 17.43
C ILE A 280 17.68 -3.06 17.54
N THR A 281 16.62 -2.26 17.68
CA THR A 281 16.77 -0.80 17.79
C THR A 281 17.44 -0.41 19.11
N ASP A 282 17.15 -1.11 20.20
CA ASP A 282 17.84 -0.91 21.49
C ASP A 282 19.31 -1.35 21.44
N MET A 283 19.65 -2.34 20.61
CA MET A 283 21.03 -2.78 20.33
C MET A 283 21.83 -1.73 19.55
N GLU A 284 21.19 -0.98 18.65
CA GLU A 284 21.83 0.09 17.86
C GLU A 284 22.20 1.34 18.69
N ILE A 285 21.64 1.49 19.90
CA ILE A 285 21.86 2.61 20.83
C ILE A 285 21.79 3.98 20.13
N PRO A 286 20.63 4.40 19.61
CA PRO A 286 20.47 5.73 19.02
C PRO A 286 20.60 6.84 20.06
N ARG A 287 21.06 8.01 19.63
CA ARG A 287 21.45 9.12 20.51
C ARG A 287 20.25 9.84 21.11
N THR A 288 19.24 10.13 20.28
CA THR A 288 18.04 10.90 20.66
C THR A 288 16.78 10.05 20.55
N HIS A 289 15.70 10.48 21.21
CA HIS A 289 14.39 9.83 21.09
C HIS A 289 13.84 9.88 19.65
N MET A 290 14.03 11.01 18.96
CA MET A 290 13.62 11.14 17.55
C MET A 290 14.36 10.13 16.66
N GLU A 291 15.67 9.97 16.84
CA GLU A 291 16.44 9.00 16.06
C GLU A 291 16.02 7.55 16.36
N TYR A 292 15.69 7.25 17.62
CA TYR A 292 15.12 5.95 17.99
C TYR A 292 13.79 5.68 17.28
N GLU A 293 12.84 6.61 17.39
CA GLU A 293 11.52 6.50 16.74
C GLU A 293 11.69 6.34 15.22
N ASN A 294 12.57 7.12 14.59
CA ASN A 294 12.87 7.08 13.16
C ASN A 294 13.43 5.72 12.71
N ARG A 295 14.44 5.19 13.42
CA ARG A 295 15.07 3.90 13.10
C ARG A 295 14.11 2.72 13.33
N LEU A 296 13.32 2.76 14.41
CA LEU A 296 12.28 1.76 14.69
C LEU A 296 11.19 1.79 13.61
N THR A 297 10.73 2.99 13.25
CA THR A 297 9.70 3.21 12.23
C THR A 297 10.12 2.64 10.89
N MET A 298 11.34 2.91 10.41
CA MET A 298 11.83 2.34 9.15
C MET A 298 11.84 0.80 9.17
N LYS A 299 12.30 0.18 10.26
CA LYS A 299 12.37 -1.29 10.37
C LYS A 299 10.97 -1.91 10.36
N MET A 300 10.07 -1.38 11.18
CA MET A 300 8.69 -1.86 11.25
C MET A 300 7.96 -1.64 9.91
N PHE A 301 8.17 -0.48 9.27
CA PHE A 301 7.59 -0.21 7.96
C PHE A 301 8.08 -1.20 6.89
N LEU A 302 9.39 -1.46 6.78
CA LEU A 302 9.91 -2.40 5.77
C LEU A 302 9.31 -3.80 5.91
N PHE A 303 9.16 -4.27 7.14
CA PHE A 303 8.52 -5.56 7.41
C PHE A 303 7.04 -5.54 7.02
N GLN A 304 6.30 -4.51 7.43
CA GLN A 304 4.87 -4.39 7.11
C GLN A 304 4.62 -4.17 5.61
N PHE A 305 5.50 -3.42 4.93
CA PHE A 305 5.46 -3.21 3.49
C PHE A 305 5.51 -4.55 2.74
N VAL A 306 6.48 -5.41 3.06
CA VAL A 306 6.59 -6.73 2.43
C VAL A 306 5.39 -7.59 2.80
N ASN A 307 4.97 -7.58 4.06
CA ASN A 307 3.84 -8.36 4.53
C ASN A 307 2.53 -8.01 3.78
N TYR A 308 2.19 -6.73 3.65
CA TYR A 308 0.95 -6.30 3.00
C TYR A 308 1.01 -6.42 1.47
N TYR A 309 2.12 -6.03 0.83
CA TYR A 309 2.17 -5.91 -0.63
C TYR A 309 2.71 -7.16 -1.35
N SER A 310 3.42 -8.06 -0.67
CA SER A 310 4.03 -9.24 -1.32
C SER A 310 3.03 -10.08 -2.11
N SER A 311 1.85 -10.30 -1.55
CA SER A 311 0.77 -11.06 -2.20
C SER A 311 0.27 -10.38 -3.48
N CYS A 312 0.14 -9.05 -3.48
CA CYS A 312 -0.26 -8.27 -4.65
C CYS A 312 0.86 -8.24 -5.70
N PHE A 313 2.12 -8.09 -5.28
CA PHE A 313 3.28 -8.16 -6.16
C PHE A 313 3.42 -9.54 -6.83
N TYR A 314 3.11 -10.62 -6.11
CA TYR A 314 3.09 -11.97 -6.66
C TYR A 314 2.07 -12.11 -7.79
N VAL A 315 0.82 -11.72 -7.55
CA VAL A 315 -0.25 -11.80 -8.56
C VAL A 315 0.02 -10.88 -9.75
N ALA A 316 0.55 -9.68 -9.52
CA ALA A 316 0.84 -8.74 -10.59
C ALA A 316 1.98 -9.21 -11.51
N PHE A 317 3.10 -9.68 -10.95
CA PHE A 317 4.34 -9.84 -11.71
C PHE A 317 4.83 -11.28 -11.89
N PHE A 318 4.48 -12.20 -11.00
CA PHE A 318 5.02 -13.56 -11.02
C PHE A 318 4.01 -14.60 -11.46
N LYS A 319 2.73 -14.42 -11.13
CA LYS A 319 1.66 -15.36 -11.52
C LYS A 319 1.49 -15.44 -13.03
N GLY A 320 1.43 -16.65 -13.57
CA GLY A 320 1.22 -16.92 -15.00
C GLY A 320 2.35 -16.50 -15.95
N LYS A 321 3.50 -16.00 -15.47
CA LYS A 321 4.62 -15.57 -16.33
C LYS A 321 5.65 -16.66 -16.58
N PHE A 322 5.88 -17.52 -15.60
CA PHE A 322 6.88 -18.59 -15.66
C PHE A 322 6.18 -19.95 -15.64
N VAL A 323 5.38 -20.27 -16.67
CA VAL A 323 4.65 -21.54 -16.73
C VAL A 323 5.20 -22.49 -17.80
N GLY A 324 5.80 -21.95 -18.87
CA GLY A 324 6.27 -22.73 -20.02
C GLY A 324 5.17 -22.89 -21.06
N TYR A 325 5.10 -24.04 -21.70
CA TYR A 325 4.06 -24.39 -22.68
C TYR A 325 3.57 -25.83 -22.43
N PRO A 326 2.44 -26.26 -23.03
CA PRO A 326 1.82 -27.54 -22.68
C PRO A 326 2.70 -28.80 -22.80
N GLY A 327 3.69 -28.79 -23.69
CA GLY A 327 4.65 -29.88 -23.85
C GLY A 327 5.77 -29.91 -22.80
N ALA A 328 6.08 -28.77 -22.16
CA ALA A 328 7.12 -28.66 -21.13
C ALA A 328 6.78 -27.55 -20.14
N TYR A 329 5.97 -27.88 -19.12
CA TYR A 329 5.69 -26.98 -18.01
C TYR A 329 6.89 -26.82 -17.08
N THR A 330 7.01 -25.66 -16.46
CA THR A 330 7.98 -25.43 -15.38
C THR A 330 7.40 -25.83 -14.03
N TYR A 331 8.11 -26.70 -13.31
CA TYR A 331 7.71 -27.19 -12.01
C TYR A 331 8.51 -26.51 -10.89
N MET A 332 7.79 -25.93 -9.92
CA MET A 332 8.40 -25.46 -8.68
C MET A 332 8.84 -26.67 -7.85
N PHE A 333 10.11 -26.68 -7.43
CA PHE A 333 10.75 -27.79 -6.71
C PHE A 333 10.59 -29.15 -7.41
N ASN A 334 10.51 -29.16 -8.75
CA ASN A 334 10.28 -30.36 -9.58
C ASN A 334 9.02 -31.18 -9.22
N ARG A 335 8.04 -30.59 -8.52
CA ARG A 335 6.84 -31.33 -8.06
C ARG A 335 5.52 -30.64 -8.35
N TRP A 336 5.47 -29.31 -8.28
CA TRP A 336 4.21 -28.56 -8.40
C TRP A 336 4.26 -27.64 -9.63
N ARG A 337 3.27 -27.74 -10.51
CA ARG A 337 3.15 -26.84 -11.68
C ARG A 337 2.82 -25.41 -11.19
N ASN A 338 3.44 -24.41 -11.82
CA ASN A 338 3.20 -23.00 -11.50
C ASN A 338 1.77 -22.58 -11.88
N GLU A 339 1.18 -21.66 -11.10
CA GLU A 339 -0.17 -21.13 -11.36
C GLU A 339 -0.23 -20.34 -12.69
N GLU A 340 -1.26 -20.61 -13.47
CA GLU A 340 -1.61 -19.87 -14.70
C GLU A 340 -2.59 -18.73 -14.41
N CYS A 341 -2.62 -17.74 -15.29
CA CYS A 341 -3.66 -16.70 -15.29
C CYS A 341 -4.88 -17.18 -16.09
N ASP A 342 -6.06 -16.64 -15.75
CA ASP A 342 -7.24 -16.71 -16.62
C ASP A 342 -6.93 -16.07 -18.00
N PRO A 343 -7.53 -16.53 -19.12
CA PRO A 343 -7.33 -15.89 -20.43
C PRO A 343 -7.72 -14.42 -20.48
N ALA A 344 -8.65 -13.96 -19.64
CA ALA A 344 -8.97 -12.55 -19.51
C ALA A 344 -7.86 -11.73 -18.79
N GLY A 345 -6.85 -12.41 -18.25
CA GLY A 345 -5.69 -11.85 -17.55
C GLY A 345 -5.74 -12.02 -16.02
N CYS A 346 -4.60 -11.81 -15.36
CA CYS A 346 -4.51 -11.80 -13.89
C CYS A 346 -4.96 -10.45 -13.26
N LEU A 347 -5.35 -9.46 -14.08
CA LEU A 347 -5.68 -8.12 -13.57
C LEU A 347 -6.91 -8.14 -12.65
N ILE A 348 -7.95 -8.91 -12.99
CA ILE A 348 -9.18 -9.02 -12.17
C ILE A 348 -8.88 -9.67 -10.81
N GLU A 349 -8.04 -10.71 -10.79
CA GLU A 349 -7.63 -11.31 -9.51
C GLU A 349 -6.88 -10.29 -8.64
N LEU A 350 -6.03 -9.46 -9.26
CA LEU A 350 -5.34 -8.37 -8.56
C LEU A 350 -6.33 -7.32 -8.05
N THR A 351 -7.28 -6.86 -8.86
CA THR A 351 -8.27 -5.83 -8.45
C THR A 351 -9.18 -6.34 -7.34
N THR A 352 -9.65 -7.58 -7.43
CA THR A 352 -10.48 -8.20 -6.39
C THR A 352 -9.70 -8.37 -5.10
N GLN A 353 -8.46 -8.86 -5.15
CA GLN A 353 -7.59 -8.96 -3.98
C GLN A 353 -7.33 -7.60 -3.34
N LEU A 354 -6.99 -6.57 -4.12
CA LEU A 354 -6.77 -5.22 -3.62
C LEU A 354 -8.04 -4.64 -2.99
N THR A 355 -9.20 -4.85 -3.61
CA THR A 355 -10.49 -4.37 -3.09
C THR A 355 -10.80 -5.04 -1.75
N ILE A 356 -10.63 -6.36 -1.66
CA ILE A 356 -10.86 -7.12 -0.42
C ILE A 356 -9.89 -6.68 0.67
N VAL A 357 -8.59 -6.57 0.36
CA VAL A 357 -7.58 -6.18 1.35
C VAL A 357 -7.78 -4.74 1.80
N MET A 358 -8.01 -3.82 0.87
CA MET A 358 -8.19 -2.40 1.19
C MET A 358 -9.49 -2.16 1.96
N ALA A 359 -10.64 -2.60 1.45
CA ALA A 359 -11.92 -2.39 2.13
C ALA A 359 -12.02 -3.23 3.41
N GLY A 360 -11.55 -4.48 3.37
CA GLY A 360 -11.59 -5.40 4.51
C GLY A 360 -10.68 -4.95 5.65
N LYS A 361 -9.42 -4.60 5.36
CA LYS A 361 -8.50 -4.05 6.36
C LYS A 361 -9.09 -2.79 6.98
N GLN A 362 -9.66 -1.93 6.15
CA GLN A 362 -10.15 -0.65 6.63
C GLN A 362 -11.37 -0.78 7.53
N ILE A 363 -12.36 -1.56 7.11
CA ILE A 363 -13.55 -1.81 7.94
C ILE A 363 -13.12 -2.48 9.25
N TRP A 364 -12.21 -3.46 9.18
CA TRP A 364 -11.71 -4.15 10.36
C TRP A 364 -10.90 -3.23 11.28
N GLY A 365 -10.04 -2.38 10.73
CA GLY A 365 -9.26 -1.36 11.43
C GLY A 365 -10.17 -0.43 12.21
N ASN A 366 -11.08 0.27 11.54
CA ASN A 366 -12.01 1.21 12.15
C ASN A 366 -12.85 0.54 13.27
N ILE A 367 -13.29 -0.71 13.05
CA ILE A 367 -14.01 -1.50 14.06
C ILE A 367 -13.11 -1.80 15.27
N GLN A 368 -11.90 -2.31 15.03
CA GLN A 368 -10.95 -2.65 16.09
C GLN A 368 -10.61 -1.41 16.91
N GLU A 369 -10.33 -0.28 16.26
CA GLU A 369 -9.98 0.97 16.92
C GLU A 369 -11.11 1.61 17.71
N ALA A 370 -12.35 1.48 17.24
CA ALA A 370 -13.50 2.00 17.97
C ALA A 370 -13.88 1.09 19.14
N ILE A 371 -13.91 -0.23 18.91
CA ILE A 371 -14.48 -1.20 19.85
C ILE A 371 -13.49 -1.64 20.92
N VAL A 372 -12.22 -1.91 20.59
CA VAL A 372 -11.24 -2.41 21.56
C VAL A 372 -11.06 -1.47 22.75
N PRO A 373 -10.71 -0.18 22.59
CA PRO A 373 -10.53 0.70 23.73
C PRO A 373 -11.84 0.96 24.47
N TRP A 374 -12.99 0.95 23.77
CA TRP A 374 -14.30 1.06 24.40
C TRP A 374 -14.61 -0.13 25.31
N ILE A 375 -14.37 -1.37 24.87
CA ILE A 375 -14.53 -2.59 25.67
C ILE A 375 -13.55 -2.57 26.86
N CYS A 376 -12.29 -2.22 26.65
CA CYS A 376 -11.28 -2.14 27.72
C CYS A 376 -11.69 -1.13 28.79
N ASN A 377 -12.14 0.07 28.40
CA ASN A 377 -12.64 1.08 29.32
C ASN A 377 -13.93 0.66 30.03
N TRP A 378 -14.83 -0.03 29.33
CA TRP A 378 -16.04 -0.58 29.93
C TRP A 378 -15.73 -1.65 31.00
N TRP A 379 -14.76 -2.52 30.73
CA TRP A 379 -14.28 -3.49 31.71
C TRP A 379 -13.58 -2.80 32.88
N GLY A 380 -12.72 -1.81 32.61
CA GLY A 380 -12.05 -0.99 33.62
C GLY A 380 -13.04 -0.33 34.58
N ARG A 381 -14.07 0.35 34.04
CA ARG A 381 -15.14 0.98 34.82
C ARG A 381 -15.93 -0.02 35.66
N ARG A 382 -16.21 -1.23 35.14
CA ARG A 382 -16.86 -2.29 35.92
C ARG A 382 -16.01 -2.73 37.12
N LYS A 383 -14.69 -2.80 36.95
CA LYS A 383 -13.76 -3.14 38.03
C LYS A 383 -13.61 -2.00 39.06
N ALA A 384 -13.72 -0.75 38.62
CA ALA A 384 -13.62 0.46 39.45
C ALA A 384 -14.93 0.80 40.22
N ARG A 385 -16.06 0.16 39.90
CA ARG A 385 -17.41 0.48 40.42
C ARG A 385 -17.65 0.20 41.92
N ASN A 386 -16.58 -0.04 42.69
CA ASN A 386 -16.67 -0.18 44.14
C ASN A 386 -16.78 1.17 44.88
N ASN A 387 -16.56 2.31 44.19
CA ASN A 387 -16.64 3.65 44.77
C ASN A 387 -17.93 4.39 44.34
N PRO A 388 -18.60 5.14 45.25
CA PRO A 388 -19.78 5.95 44.90
C PRO A 388 -19.41 7.12 43.97
N GLU A 389 -20.25 7.39 42.95
CA GLU A 389 -19.99 8.37 41.88
C GLU A 389 -19.69 9.79 42.39
N ASN A 390 -20.21 10.17 43.55
CA ASN A 390 -20.02 11.49 44.15
C ASN A 390 -18.62 11.75 44.74
N LEU A 391 -17.79 10.70 44.93
CA LEU A 391 -16.39 10.83 45.36
C LEU A 391 -15.39 10.69 44.21
N TYR A 392 -15.84 10.48 42.97
CA TYR A 392 -14.95 10.13 41.87
C TYR A 392 -14.16 11.34 41.36
N SER A 393 -12.90 11.44 41.77
CA SER A 393 -12.01 12.54 41.42
C SER A 393 -11.61 12.50 39.93
N ARG A 394 -11.14 13.64 39.39
CA ARG A 394 -10.79 13.74 37.96
C ARG A 394 -9.58 12.89 37.57
N TRP A 395 -8.58 12.76 38.45
CA TRP A 395 -7.42 11.91 38.17
C TRP A 395 -7.76 10.41 38.24
N GLU A 396 -8.72 9.99 39.06
CA GLU A 396 -9.24 8.61 39.06
C GLU A 396 -9.97 8.32 37.74
N GLN A 397 -10.80 9.25 37.26
CA GLN A 397 -11.45 9.15 35.95
C GLN A 397 -10.45 8.97 34.80
N ASP A 398 -9.36 9.75 34.80
CA ASP A 398 -8.33 9.65 33.77
C ASP A 398 -7.42 8.43 33.96
N HIS A 399 -7.28 7.92 35.18
CA HIS A 399 -6.52 6.71 35.47
C HIS A 399 -7.18 5.46 34.88
N ASP A 400 -8.52 5.40 34.90
CA ASP A 400 -9.29 4.29 34.31
C ASP A 400 -9.23 4.21 32.78
N LEU A 401 -8.84 5.30 32.12
CA LEU A 401 -8.71 5.35 30.66
C LEU A 401 -7.44 4.64 30.20
N GLN A 402 -7.48 4.11 28.96
CA GLN A 402 -6.32 3.49 28.32
C GLN A 402 -5.16 4.49 28.20
N THR A 403 -3.94 3.99 28.39
CA THR A 403 -2.72 4.77 28.18
C THR A 403 -2.37 4.84 26.69
N PHE A 404 -1.91 6.01 26.26
CA PHE A 404 -1.31 6.17 24.94
C PHE A 404 0.08 5.49 24.97
N GLY A 405 0.25 4.39 24.23
CA GLY A 405 1.45 3.54 24.32
C GLY A 405 2.74 4.26 23.90
N ALA A 406 3.89 3.61 24.14
CA ALA A 406 5.21 4.19 23.83
C ALA A 406 5.44 4.44 22.32
N LEU A 407 4.79 3.64 21.46
CA LEU A 407 4.79 3.80 20.00
C LEU A 407 3.91 4.97 19.53
N GLY A 408 3.06 5.52 20.41
CA GLY A 408 2.22 6.69 20.14
C GLY A 408 1.42 6.59 18.84
N LEU A 409 1.68 7.52 17.92
CA LEU A 409 1.02 7.65 16.62
C LEU A 409 1.59 6.72 15.52
N PHE A 410 2.53 5.84 15.85
CA PHE A 410 3.18 4.99 14.83
C PHE A 410 2.17 4.18 14.02
N TYR A 411 1.22 3.50 14.69
CA TYR A 411 0.22 2.66 14.02
C TYR A 411 -0.75 3.49 13.18
N GLU A 412 -1.10 4.69 13.65
CA GLU A 412 -1.94 5.67 12.94
C GLU A 412 -1.31 6.08 11.60
N TYR A 413 -0.05 6.51 11.63
CA TYR A 413 0.68 6.83 10.40
C TYR A 413 0.91 5.59 9.53
N LEU A 414 1.25 4.44 10.12
CA LEU A 414 1.47 3.20 9.37
C LEU A 414 0.22 2.83 8.57
N GLU A 415 -0.97 2.92 9.15
CA GLU A 415 -2.21 2.60 8.46
C GLU A 415 -2.42 3.48 7.23
N MET A 416 -2.32 4.79 7.41
CA MET A 416 -2.51 5.77 6.33
C MET A 416 -1.44 5.67 5.24
N VAL A 417 -0.19 5.39 5.62
CA VAL A 417 0.93 5.22 4.68
C VAL A 417 0.77 3.91 3.89
N ILE A 418 0.32 2.82 4.51
CA ILE A 418 0.01 1.58 3.80
C ILE A 418 -1.19 1.77 2.84
N GLN A 419 -2.20 2.53 3.25
CA GLN A 419 -3.31 2.90 2.39
C GLN A 419 -2.83 3.73 1.17
N PHE A 420 -1.96 4.72 1.40
CA PHE A 420 -1.32 5.49 0.33
C PHE A 420 -0.56 4.59 -0.64
N GLY A 421 0.19 3.60 -0.15
CA GLY A 421 0.88 2.65 -1.02
C GLY A 421 -0.08 1.81 -1.86
N PHE A 422 -1.23 1.35 -1.33
CA PHE A 422 -2.23 0.64 -2.15
C PHE A 422 -2.79 1.51 -3.27
N ILE A 423 -3.08 2.78 -2.98
CA ILE A 423 -3.64 3.73 -3.95
C ILE A 423 -2.63 4.13 -5.01
N THR A 424 -1.33 4.13 -4.70
CA THR A 424 -0.31 4.64 -5.61
C THR A 424 0.40 3.53 -6.38
N LEU A 425 0.79 2.42 -5.73
CA LEU A 425 1.55 1.33 -6.34
C LEU A 425 0.73 0.54 -7.37
N PHE A 426 -0.57 0.35 -7.12
CA PHE A 426 -1.44 -0.55 -7.89
C PHE A 426 -2.58 0.15 -8.62
N VAL A 427 -2.49 1.47 -8.78
CA VAL A 427 -3.57 2.30 -9.32
C VAL A 427 -3.95 1.98 -10.75
N ALA A 428 -2.98 1.53 -11.55
CA ALA A 428 -3.21 1.08 -12.93
C ALA A 428 -4.18 -0.11 -13.01
N SER A 429 -4.36 -0.86 -11.92
CA SER A 429 -5.31 -1.97 -11.89
C SER A 429 -6.72 -1.54 -11.44
N PHE A 430 -6.84 -0.59 -10.50
CA PHE A 430 -8.11 -0.26 -9.88
C PHE A 430 -8.32 1.25 -9.72
N PRO A 431 -9.01 1.91 -10.68
CA PRO A 431 -9.20 3.37 -10.67
C PRO A 431 -10.07 3.91 -9.52
N LEU A 432 -10.92 3.09 -8.93
CA LEU A 432 -11.80 3.48 -7.81
C LEU A 432 -11.08 3.44 -6.45
N ALA A 433 -9.81 3.04 -6.38
CA ALA A 433 -9.06 2.99 -5.12
C ALA A 433 -9.07 4.33 -4.36
N PRO A 434 -8.83 5.51 -4.99
CA PRO A 434 -8.87 6.78 -4.28
C PRO A 434 -10.25 7.14 -3.73
N LEU A 435 -11.34 6.69 -4.38
CA LEU A 435 -12.69 6.93 -3.87
C LEU A 435 -12.95 6.15 -2.58
N LEU A 436 -12.57 4.86 -2.56
CA LEU A 436 -12.67 4.05 -1.34
C LEU A 436 -11.80 4.63 -0.22
N ALA A 437 -10.60 5.09 -0.58
CA ALA A 437 -9.69 5.74 0.36
C ALA A 437 -10.27 7.04 0.94
N LEU A 438 -10.87 7.87 0.09
CA LEU A 438 -11.49 9.12 0.51
C LEU A 438 -12.62 8.87 1.51
N MET A 439 -13.52 7.92 1.18
CA MET A 439 -14.60 7.53 2.09
C MET A 439 -14.06 7.04 3.42
N ASN A 440 -12.97 6.27 3.39
CA ASN A 440 -12.32 5.86 4.60
C ASN A 440 -11.76 7.05 5.40
N ASN A 441 -10.92 7.88 4.80
CA ASN A 441 -10.25 8.95 5.54
C ASN A 441 -11.24 9.91 6.21
N ILE A 442 -12.40 10.14 5.60
CA ILE A 442 -13.48 10.93 6.21
C ILE A 442 -13.98 10.29 7.51
N LEU A 443 -14.13 8.96 7.54
CA LEU A 443 -14.47 8.21 8.75
C LEU A 443 -13.29 8.20 9.74
N GLU A 444 -12.08 7.95 9.24
CA GLU A 444 -10.86 7.82 10.04
C GLU A 444 -10.57 9.07 10.86
N ILE A 445 -10.59 10.26 10.25
CA ILE A 445 -10.43 11.54 10.96
C ILE A 445 -11.38 11.62 12.17
N ARG A 446 -12.58 11.07 12.06
CA ARG A 446 -13.60 11.10 13.12
C ARG A 446 -13.41 9.98 14.14
N VAL A 447 -13.04 8.77 13.72
CA VAL A 447 -12.68 7.67 14.64
C VAL A 447 -11.49 8.06 15.50
N ASP A 448 -10.45 8.64 14.88
CA ASP A 448 -9.21 9.06 15.56
C ASP A 448 -9.44 10.20 16.54
N SER A 449 -10.17 11.22 16.11
CA SER A 449 -10.51 12.33 16.99
C SER A 449 -11.40 11.86 18.15
N TRP A 450 -12.35 10.96 17.90
CA TRP A 450 -13.19 10.36 18.93
C TRP A 450 -12.40 9.49 19.92
N LYS A 451 -11.52 8.61 19.45
CA LYS A 451 -10.73 7.72 20.32
C LYS A 451 -9.80 8.53 21.21
N LEU A 452 -9.09 9.53 20.66
CA LEU A 452 -8.21 10.42 21.42
C LEU A 452 -8.97 11.33 22.41
N THR A 453 -10.17 11.79 22.05
CA THR A 453 -10.95 12.68 22.91
C THR A 453 -11.68 11.94 24.02
N THR A 454 -12.10 10.68 23.81
CA THR A 454 -13.00 9.97 24.74
C THR A 454 -12.39 8.75 25.41
N GLN A 455 -11.56 7.97 24.70
CA GLN A 455 -11.13 6.64 25.17
C GLN A 455 -9.73 6.63 25.76
N TYR A 456 -8.82 7.46 25.25
CA TYR A 456 -7.45 7.54 25.77
C TYR A 456 -7.29 8.59 26.85
N ARG A 457 -6.34 8.34 27.75
CA ARG A 457 -5.76 9.36 28.62
C ARG A 457 -5.00 10.37 27.76
N ARG A 458 -5.07 11.65 28.16
CA ARG A 458 -4.38 12.74 27.44
C ARG A 458 -2.87 12.42 27.34
N PRO A 459 -2.30 12.31 26.13
CA PRO A 459 -0.87 12.14 25.95
C PRO A 459 -0.12 13.41 26.32
N VAL A 460 1.15 13.27 26.67
CA VAL A 460 2.02 14.43 26.95
C VAL A 460 2.24 15.19 25.64
N ALA A 461 2.00 16.50 25.67
CA ALA A 461 2.22 17.37 24.52
C ALA A 461 3.69 17.35 24.13
N ALA A 462 3.97 16.88 22.92
CA ALA A 462 5.29 16.86 22.32
C ALA A 462 5.33 17.79 21.12
N LYS A 463 6.40 18.59 21.01
CA LYS A 463 6.66 19.42 19.84
C LYS A 463 7.16 18.53 18.69
N ALA A 464 6.66 18.74 17.48
CA ALA A 464 7.12 18.06 16.28
C ALA A 464 6.99 18.99 15.07
N HIS A 465 8.08 19.15 14.33
CA HIS A 465 8.17 20.10 13.22
C HIS A 465 7.85 19.49 11.84
N SER A 466 7.76 18.17 11.78
CA SER A 466 7.46 17.38 10.59
C SER A 466 6.77 16.08 11.00
N ILE A 467 6.23 15.36 10.02
CA ILE A 467 5.77 13.98 10.21
C ILE A 467 6.93 12.99 10.42
N GLY A 468 8.19 13.46 10.40
CA GLY A 468 9.39 12.65 10.60
C GLY A 468 9.72 11.78 9.40
N VAL A 469 10.19 10.56 9.67
CA VAL A 469 10.61 9.56 8.66
C VAL A 469 9.50 9.18 7.67
N TRP A 470 8.23 9.36 8.04
CA TRP A 470 7.10 9.08 7.14
C TRP A 470 7.17 9.89 5.84
N GLN A 471 7.74 11.10 5.85
CA GLN A 471 7.95 11.88 4.63
C GLN A 471 8.90 11.17 3.66
N GLU A 472 10.00 10.62 4.17
CA GLU A 472 10.99 9.88 3.37
C GLU A 472 10.40 8.56 2.85
N ILE A 473 9.58 7.89 3.67
CA ILE A 473 8.85 6.69 3.25
C ILE A 473 7.87 7.01 2.10
N LEU A 474 7.09 8.08 2.22
CA LEU A 474 6.16 8.52 1.16
C LEU A 474 6.90 8.89 -0.12
N ASN A 475 8.04 9.58 -0.03
CA ASN A 475 8.90 9.88 -1.19
C ASN A 475 9.43 8.59 -1.85
N GLY A 476 9.86 7.60 -1.06
CA GLY A 476 10.31 6.31 -1.56
C GLY A 476 9.20 5.53 -2.27
N MET A 477 8.02 5.47 -1.67
CA MET A 477 6.84 4.84 -2.28
C MET A 477 6.40 5.55 -3.57
N ALA A 478 6.51 6.88 -3.63
CA ALA A 478 6.21 7.66 -4.83
C ALA A 478 7.16 7.35 -6.00
N ILE A 479 8.42 7.01 -5.73
CA ILE A 479 9.34 6.56 -6.78
C ILE A 479 8.97 5.14 -7.22
N LEU A 480 8.73 4.25 -6.25
CA LEU A 480 8.37 2.86 -6.52
C LEU A 480 7.03 2.74 -7.27
N SER A 481 6.07 3.64 -7.05
CA SER A 481 4.76 3.62 -7.70
C SER A 481 4.83 3.89 -9.20
N VAL A 482 5.71 4.79 -9.65
CA VAL A 482 5.91 5.05 -11.09
C VAL A 482 6.40 3.78 -11.78
N VAL A 483 7.42 3.13 -11.21
CA VAL A 483 7.97 1.87 -11.73
C VAL A 483 6.90 0.78 -11.69
N THR A 484 6.24 0.58 -10.55
CA THR A 484 5.25 -0.49 -10.38
C THR A 484 4.10 -0.35 -11.37
N ASN A 485 3.54 0.85 -11.56
CA ASN A 485 2.45 1.06 -12.52
C ASN A 485 2.89 0.84 -13.97
N ALA A 486 4.10 1.27 -14.35
CA ALA A 486 4.63 1.00 -15.70
C ALA A 486 4.76 -0.51 -15.96
N PHE A 487 5.23 -1.28 -14.98
CA PHE A 487 5.30 -2.73 -15.08
C PHE A 487 3.91 -3.40 -15.08
N ILE A 488 2.94 -2.92 -14.29
CA ILE A 488 1.56 -3.46 -14.29
C ILE A 488 0.94 -3.29 -15.68
N VAL A 489 1.04 -2.09 -16.26
CA VAL A 489 0.50 -1.81 -17.58
C VAL A 489 1.20 -2.64 -18.68
N ALA A 490 2.53 -2.83 -18.58
CA ALA A 490 3.28 -3.58 -19.58
C ALA A 490 3.10 -5.10 -19.48
N PHE A 491 3.10 -5.66 -18.27
CA PHE A 491 3.15 -7.11 -18.06
C PHE A 491 1.82 -7.70 -17.62
N THR A 492 1.05 -7.03 -16.78
CA THR A 492 -0.20 -7.57 -16.20
C THR A 492 -1.42 -7.25 -17.07
N SER A 493 -1.49 -6.04 -17.62
CA SER A 493 -2.52 -5.60 -18.58
C SER A 493 -2.31 -6.19 -19.97
N ASP A 494 -3.40 -6.33 -20.73
CA ASP A 494 -3.38 -6.77 -22.13
C ASP A 494 -3.36 -5.61 -23.13
N MET A 495 -3.09 -4.39 -22.67
CA MET A 495 -3.13 -3.19 -23.52
C MET A 495 -1.98 -3.13 -24.53
N ILE A 496 -0.74 -3.47 -24.14
CA ILE A 496 0.41 -3.42 -25.07
C ILE A 496 0.29 -4.47 -26.19
N PRO A 497 -0.05 -5.75 -25.93
CA PRO A 497 -0.30 -6.71 -27.01
C PRO A 497 -1.43 -6.29 -27.96
N ARG A 498 -2.54 -5.75 -27.44
CA ARG A 498 -3.63 -5.18 -28.26
C ARG A 498 -3.15 -4.03 -29.14
N LEU A 499 -2.32 -3.13 -28.60
CA LEU A 499 -1.75 -2.00 -29.34
C LEU A 499 -0.80 -2.45 -30.46
N VAL A 500 0.06 -3.43 -30.18
CA VAL A 500 0.98 -4.00 -31.18
C VAL A 500 0.20 -4.70 -32.28
N TYR A 501 -0.86 -5.44 -31.94
CA TYR A 501 -1.73 -6.06 -32.93
C TYR A 501 -2.38 -5.00 -33.83
N TYR A 502 -2.99 -3.98 -33.23
CA TYR A 502 -3.67 -2.89 -33.92
C TYR A 502 -2.77 -2.17 -34.93
N TYR A 503 -1.49 -1.92 -34.61
CA TYR A 503 -0.60 -1.16 -35.51
C TYR A 503 0.22 -2.00 -36.47
N ALA A 504 0.57 -3.25 -36.12
CA ALA A 504 1.55 -4.03 -36.89
C ALA A 504 0.99 -5.30 -37.54
N TYR A 505 -0.13 -5.85 -37.03
CA TYR A 505 -0.63 -7.16 -37.44
C TYR A 505 -2.12 -7.15 -37.83
N SER A 506 -2.81 -6.02 -37.76
CA SER A 506 -4.19 -5.90 -38.22
C SER A 506 -4.26 -5.98 -39.75
N GLU A 507 -5.01 -6.95 -40.28
CA GLU A 507 -5.19 -7.12 -41.74
C GLU A 507 -6.36 -6.28 -42.28
N ASN A 508 -7.38 -6.03 -41.46
CA ASN A 508 -8.61 -5.32 -41.84
C ASN A 508 -8.54 -3.83 -41.50
N GLY A 509 -8.67 -2.95 -42.50
CA GLY A 509 -8.67 -1.49 -42.30
C GLY A 509 -9.93 -0.93 -41.62
N ASP A 510 -11.09 -1.56 -41.84
CA ASP A 510 -12.38 -1.08 -41.29
C ASP A 510 -12.60 -1.49 -39.82
N SER A 511 -12.02 -2.63 -39.40
CA SER A 511 -12.12 -3.16 -38.03
C SER A 511 -10.77 -3.71 -37.57
N PRO A 512 -9.79 -2.85 -37.25
CA PRO A 512 -8.41 -3.25 -37.00
C PRO A 512 -8.19 -4.16 -35.79
N MET A 513 -9.17 -4.26 -34.88
CA MET A 513 -9.10 -5.16 -33.71
C MET A 513 -9.75 -6.54 -33.98
N SER A 514 -10.40 -6.76 -35.14
CA SER A 514 -11.06 -8.03 -35.45
C SER A 514 -10.03 -9.15 -35.66
N GLY A 515 -10.24 -10.30 -35.04
CA GLY A 515 -9.35 -11.47 -35.12
C GLY A 515 -8.23 -11.47 -34.08
N TYR A 516 -8.21 -10.51 -33.15
CA TYR A 516 -7.19 -10.41 -32.11
C TYR A 516 -7.12 -11.69 -31.26
N ILE A 517 -8.26 -12.22 -30.83
CA ILE A 517 -8.29 -13.40 -29.96
C ILE A 517 -7.72 -14.62 -30.68
N ASN A 518 -8.08 -14.82 -31.95
CA ASN A 518 -7.57 -15.90 -32.77
C ASN A 518 -6.05 -15.82 -32.97
N ASN A 519 -5.50 -14.60 -33.11
CA ASN A 519 -4.06 -14.37 -33.25
C ASN A 519 -3.28 -14.46 -31.92
N SER A 520 -3.91 -14.09 -30.81
CA SER A 520 -3.28 -14.08 -29.49
C SER A 520 -3.07 -15.48 -28.89
N LEU A 521 -3.77 -16.49 -29.43
CA LEU A 521 -3.76 -17.86 -28.93
C LEU A 521 -2.87 -18.75 -29.81
N SER A 522 -1.93 -19.45 -29.19
CA SER A 522 -1.10 -20.46 -29.85
C SER A 522 -1.81 -21.81 -29.92
N VAL A 523 -1.54 -22.54 -30.99
CA VAL A 523 -2.10 -23.87 -31.25
C VAL A 523 -1.18 -24.96 -30.68
N PHE A 524 -1.76 -25.93 -29.99
CA PHE A 524 -1.06 -27.09 -29.44
C PHE A 524 -1.71 -28.39 -29.89
N GLN A 525 -0.90 -29.36 -30.32
CA GLN A 525 -1.38 -30.68 -30.69
C GLN A 525 -1.45 -31.59 -29.47
N VAL A 526 -2.62 -32.17 -29.18
CA VAL A 526 -2.86 -32.94 -27.96
C VAL A 526 -2.00 -34.22 -27.88
N SER A 527 -1.52 -34.73 -29.02
CA SER A 527 -0.60 -35.87 -29.07
C SER A 527 0.77 -35.61 -28.45
N ASP A 528 1.20 -34.35 -28.36
CA ASP A 528 2.52 -33.99 -27.84
C ASP A 528 2.55 -33.81 -26.32
N PHE A 529 1.43 -34.04 -25.63
CA PHE A 529 1.43 -34.00 -24.16
C PHE A 529 2.31 -35.13 -23.59
N PRO A 530 3.22 -34.82 -22.65
CA PRO A 530 3.90 -35.86 -21.90
C PRO A 530 2.90 -36.64 -21.04
N ASN A 531 3.12 -37.95 -20.87
CA ASN A 531 2.21 -38.86 -20.15
C ASN A 531 1.84 -38.41 -18.72
N ASN A 532 2.67 -37.58 -18.08
CA ASN A 532 2.41 -37.07 -16.74
C ASN A 532 1.36 -35.94 -16.71
N ASN A 533 1.23 -35.19 -17.80
CA ASN A 533 0.49 -33.94 -17.89
C ASN A 533 -0.77 -34.08 -18.77
N LYS A 534 -1.05 -35.31 -19.20
CA LYS A 534 -2.21 -35.63 -20.01
C LYS A 534 -3.41 -35.85 -19.06
N PRO A 535 -4.57 -35.23 -19.34
CA PRO A 535 -5.76 -35.42 -18.52
C PRO A 535 -6.24 -36.88 -18.55
N LYS A 536 -6.81 -37.36 -17.44
CA LYS A 536 -7.28 -38.76 -17.30
C LYS A 536 -8.44 -39.09 -18.25
N VAL A 537 -9.37 -38.15 -18.42
CA VAL A 537 -10.50 -38.28 -19.32
C VAL A 537 -10.14 -37.57 -20.61
N GLN A 538 -9.87 -38.34 -21.67
CA GLN A 538 -9.63 -37.77 -22.99
C GLN A 538 -10.87 -37.99 -23.86
N PRO A 539 -11.58 -36.93 -24.28
CA PRO A 539 -12.57 -37.05 -25.34
C PRO A 539 -11.84 -37.42 -26.64
N GLU A 540 -12.27 -38.49 -27.32
CA GLU A 540 -11.64 -38.96 -28.57
C GLU A 540 -11.70 -37.91 -29.69
N ASP A 541 -12.59 -36.91 -29.58
CA ASP A 541 -12.86 -35.89 -30.59
C ASP A 541 -11.87 -34.70 -30.59
N ILE A 542 -11.06 -34.52 -29.53
CA ILE A 542 -10.21 -33.32 -29.38
C ILE A 542 -8.76 -33.60 -29.82
N VAL A 543 -8.42 -33.12 -31.02
CA VAL A 543 -7.07 -33.25 -31.59
C VAL A 543 -6.16 -32.07 -31.25
N ILE A 544 -6.74 -30.87 -31.10
CA ILE A 544 -6.03 -29.60 -30.95
C ILE A 544 -6.62 -28.83 -29.77
N CYS A 545 -5.75 -28.23 -28.95
CA CYS A 545 -6.15 -27.26 -27.94
C CYS A 545 -5.36 -25.96 -28.11
N ARG A 546 -5.90 -24.85 -27.60
CA ARG A 546 -5.24 -23.53 -27.63
C ARG A 546 -4.78 -23.09 -26.26
N TYR A 547 -3.74 -22.28 -26.22
CA TYR A 547 -3.20 -21.68 -25.00
C TYR A 547 -2.69 -20.27 -25.28
N ARG A 548 -2.65 -19.44 -24.24
CA ARG A 548 -2.25 -18.04 -24.34
C ARG A 548 -0.73 -17.90 -24.27
N ASP A 549 -0.09 -17.87 -25.43
CA ASP A 549 1.32 -17.52 -25.63
C ASP A 549 1.53 -17.18 -27.11
N TYR A 550 2.71 -16.70 -27.49
CA TYR A 550 3.09 -16.39 -28.87
C TYR A 550 4.18 -17.37 -29.35
N ARG A 551 3.76 -18.56 -29.79
CA ARG A 551 4.62 -19.66 -30.23
C ARG A 551 4.21 -20.20 -31.58
N TYR A 552 5.17 -20.79 -32.30
CA TYR A 552 4.91 -21.37 -33.61
C TYR A 552 3.97 -22.59 -33.51
N PRO A 553 3.07 -22.76 -34.51
CA PRO A 553 2.14 -23.89 -34.55
C PRO A 553 2.88 -25.23 -34.73
N PRO A 554 2.19 -26.37 -34.47
CA PRO A 554 2.78 -27.71 -34.55
C PRO A 554 3.31 -28.07 -35.95
N ASP A 555 2.74 -27.50 -37.02
CA ASP A 555 3.11 -27.80 -38.41
C ASP A 555 4.37 -27.06 -38.90
N HIS A 556 4.92 -26.16 -38.09
CA HIS A 556 6.06 -25.32 -38.46
C HIS A 556 7.40 -25.99 -38.08
N GLU A 557 8.47 -25.78 -38.86
CA GLU A 557 9.81 -26.36 -38.61
C GLU A 557 10.34 -26.06 -37.19
N ARG A 558 10.01 -24.87 -36.68
CA ARG A 558 10.35 -24.39 -35.32
C ARG A 558 9.22 -24.58 -34.32
N LYS A 559 8.62 -25.77 -34.31
CA LYS A 559 7.50 -26.16 -33.44
C LYS A 559 7.68 -25.72 -31.98
N TYR A 560 6.68 -25.02 -31.44
CA TYR A 560 6.60 -24.53 -30.06
C TYR A 560 7.69 -23.55 -29.59
N LEU A 561 8.57 -23.08 -30.47
CA LEU A 561 9.48 -21.98 -30.17
C LEU A 561 8.74 -20.64 -30.26
N HIS A 562 9.28 -19.61 -29.58
CA HIS A 562 8.70 -18.28 -29.60
C HIS A 562 8.73 -17.66 -31.01
N THR A 563 7.63 -17.02 -31.40
CA THR A 563 7.51 -16.33 -32.69
C THR A 563 8.21 -14.97 -32.68
N MET A 564 8.43 -14.37 -33.85
CA MET A 564 8.91 -12.98 -33.94
C MET A 564 7.93 -11.98 -33.30
N GLN A 565 6.62 -12.29 -33.30
CA GLN A 565 5.60 -11.48 -32.64
C GLN A 565 5.81 -11.41 -31.11
N PHE A 566 6.21 -12.52 -30.48
CA PHE A 566 6.58 -12.53 -29.06
C PHE A 566 7.65 -11.48 -28.75
N TRP A 567 8.73 -11.47 -29.55
CA TRP A 567 9.85 -10.55 -29.37
C TRP A 567 9.47 -9.10 -29.67
N HIS A 568 8.62 -8.87 -30.67
CA HIS A 568 8.09 -7.55 -30.98
C HIS A 568 7.23 -7.00 -29.81
N ILE A 569 6.35 -7.81 -29.25
CA ILE A 569 5.54 -7.45 -28.08
C ILE A 569 6.43 -7.19 -26.87
N LEU A 570 7.43 -8.04 -26.62
CA LEU A 570 8.37 -7.86 -25.52
C LEU A 570 9.17 -6.55 -25.66
N ALA A 571 9.66 -6.25 -26.87
CA ALA A 571 10.35 -5.00 -27.16
C ALA A 571 9.44 -3.78 -26.93
N ALA A 572 8.18 -3.84 -27.38
CA ALA A 572 7.19 -2.79 -27.15
C ALA A 572 6.88 -2.59 -25.66
N LYS A 573 6.78 -3.68 -24.88
CA LYS A 573 6.60 -3.62 -23.42
C LYS A 573 7.77 -2.92 -22.73
N LEU A 574 9.01 -3.29 -23.06
CA LEU A 574 10.20 -2.67 -22.48
C LEU A 574 10.34 -1.20 -22.90
N ALA A 575 10.07 -0.88 -24.16
CA ALA A 575 10.08 0.50 -24.66
C ALA A 575 9.02 1.36 -23.94
N PHE A 576 7.81 0.82 -23.75
CA PHE A 576 6.75 1.50 -23.02
C PHE A 576 7.15 1.81 -21.57
N ILE A 577 7.76 0.86 -20.85
CA ILE A 577 8.24 1.08 -19.48
C ILE A 577 9.23 2.24 -19.45
N ILE A 578 10.25 2.22 -20.33
CA ILE A 578 11.27 3.27 -20.40
C ILE A 578 10.62 4.63 -20.67
N ILE A 579 9.70 4.72 -21.64
CA ILE A 579 9.03 5.98 -22.01
C ILE A 579 8.18 6.49 -20.84
N MET A 580 7.32 5.65 -20.27
CA MET A 580 6.41 6.04 -19.18
C MET A 580 7.20 6.50 -17.95
N GLU A 581 8.24 5.77 -17.58
CA GLU A 581 9.12 6.10 -16.45
C GLU A 581 9.80 7.46 -16.63
N HIS A 582 10.46 7.68 -17.76
CA HIS A 582 11.17 8.94 -18.02
C HIS A 582 10.22 10.13 -18.13
N VAL A 583 9.05 9.96 -18.77
CA VAL A 583 8.05 11.04 -18.86
C VAL A 583 7.57 11.45 -17.48
N VAL A 584 7.20 10.50 -16.63
CA VAL A 584 6.70 10.81 -15.27
C VAL A 584 7.81 11.40 -14.41
N PHE A 585 9.06 10.91 -14.50
CA PHE A 585 10.17 11.50 -13.77
C PHE A 585 10.54 12.91 -14.25
N ILE A 586 10.51 13.19 -15.56
CA ILE A 586 10.71 14.54 -16.09
C ILE A 586 9.64 15.49 -15.51
N VAL A 587 8.38 15.07 -15.52
CA VAL A 587 7.29 15.86 -14.93
C VAL A 587 7.52 16.08 -13.44
N LYS A 588 7.94 15.04 -12.69
CA LYS A 588 8.29 15.17 -11.27
C LYS A 588 9.36 16.24 -11.04
N PHE A 589 10.50 16.16 -11.76
CA PHE A 589 11.58 17.13 -11.61
C PHE A 589 11.16 18.54 -12.02
N PHE A 590 10.35 18.65 -13.07
CA PHE A 590 9.80 19.93 -13.51
C PHE A 590 8.87 20.56 -12.46
N VAL A 591 7.98 19.77 -11.87
CA VAL A 591 7.06 20.22 -10.80
C VAL A 591 7.85 20.66 -9.57
N ALA A 592 8.84 19.87 -9.13
CA ALA A 592 9.71 20.23 -8.01
C ALA A 592 10.54 21.49 -8.27
N TRP A 593 10.94 21.74 -9.53
CA TRP A 593 11.62 22.98 -9.91
C TRP A 593 10.68 24.19 -9.91
N MET A 594 9.43 24.02 -10.36
CA MET A 594 8.45 25.09 -10.48
C MET A 594 7.85 25.49 -9.12
N ILE A 595 7.66 24.54 -8.21
CA ILE A 595 7.00 24.73 -6.92
C ILE A 595 8.05 24.84 -5.81
N PRO A 596 8.32 26.03 -5.25
CA PRO A 596 9.30 26.18 -4.18
C PRO A 596 8.80 25.54 -2.87
N ASP A 597 9.66 24.78 -2.20
CA ASP A 597 9.36 24.09 -0.93
C ASP A 597 8.81 25.03 0.16
N VAL A 598 9.36 26.25 0.25
CA VAL A 598 8.93 27.27 1.21
C VAL A 598 8.16 28.38 0.48
N PRO A 599 6.89 28.62 0.88
CA PRO A 599 6.10 29.73 0.34
C PRO A 599 6.77 31.10 0.53
N ALA A 600 6.63 31.99 -0.46
CA ALA A 600 7.30 33.30 -0.47
C ALA A 600 6.80 34.23 0.65
N ASP A 601 5.52 34.13 1.02
CA ASP A 601 4.90 34.80 2.16
C ASP A 601 5.57 34.40 3.48
N VAL A 602 5.76 33.10 3.72
CA VAL A 602 6.42 32.58 4.93
C VAL A 602 7.88 33.02 4.98
N LYS A 603 8.60 32.93 3.85
CA LYS A 603 10.00 33.41 3.75
C LYS A 603 10.12 34.90 4.06
N ALA A 604 9.17 35.72 3.60
CA ALA A 604 9.14 37.15 3.89
C ALA A 604 8.84 37.43 5.36
N LYS A 605 7.92 36.69 5.98
CA LYS A 605 7.59 36.80 7.41
C LYS A 605 8.78 36.45 8.31
N ILE A 606 9.42 35.30 8.09
CA ILE A 606 10.63 34.89 8.84
C ILE A 606 11.74 35.94 8.69
N LYS A 607 11.98 36.44 7.47
CA LYS A 607 12.98 37.48 7.23
C LYS A 607 12.64 38.78 7.95
N ARG A 608 11.36 39.15 8.01
CA ARG A 608 10.88 40.35 8.71
C ARG A 608 11.07 40.23 10.22
N GLU A 609 10.72 39.10 10.82
CA GLU A 609 10.94 38.87 12.25
C GLU A 609 12.42 38.94 12.61
N LYS A 610 13.29 38.26 11.85
CA LYS A 610 14.74 38.34 12.06
C LYS A 610 15.26 39.77 11.97
N TYR A 611 14.77 40.56 11.01
CA TYR A 611 15.13 41.96 10.87
C TYR A 611 14.65 42.80 12.06
N LEU A 612 13.40 42.61 12.52
CA LEU A 612 12.86 43.32 13.68
C LEU A 612 13.61 42.96 14.97
N THR A 613 13.92 41.69 15.19
CA THR A 613 14.70 41.24 16.37
C THR A 613 16.09 41.86 16.38
N GLN A 614 16.79 41.88 15.25
CA GLN A 614 18.10 42.54 15.14
C GLN A 614 18.02 44.04 15.38
N LYS A 615 16.98 44.70 14.85
CA LYS A 615 16.75 46.13 15.06
C LYS A 615 16.49 46.44 16.54
N ILE A 616 15.63 45.67 17.21
CA ILE A 616 15.29 45.85 18.62
C ILE A 616 16.53 45.62 19.51
N LEU A 617 17.33 44.57 19.23
CA LEU A 617 18.57 44.32 19.97
C LEU A 617 19.56 45.48 19.83
N HIS A 618 19.72 46.01 18.63
CA HIS A 618 20.61 47.14 18.38
C HIS A 618 20.12 48.43 19.08
N GLU A 619 18.82 48.72 19.02
CA GLU A 619 18.22 49.86 19.71
C GLU A 619 18.37 49.73 21.24
N TYR A 620 18.15 48.53 21.79
CA TYR A 620 18.35 48.24 23.21
C TYR A 620 19.81 48.44 23.66
N GLU A 621 20.78 47.97 22.88
CA GLU A 621 22.20 48.20 23.17
C GLU A 621 22.57 49.70 23.12
N LEU A 622 22.02 50.44 22.15
CA LEU A 622 22.21 51.87 22.03
C LEU A 622 21.61 52.64 23.23
N GLU A 623 20.40 52.30 23.67
CA GLU A 623 19.77 52.90 24.86
C GLU A 623 20.59 52.61 26.12
N LYS A 624 21.00 51.35 26.31
CA LYS A 624 21.85 50.95 27.44
C LYS A 624 23.20 51.67 27.45
N LEU A 625 23.76 51.98 26.28
CA LEU A 625 24.97 52.80 26.17
C LEU A 625 24.71 54.26 26.53
N LYS A 626 23.56 54.82 26.13
CA LYS A 626 23.15 56.19 26.50
C LYS A 626 22.90 56.33 28.00
N GLU A 627 22.33 55.33 28.66
CA GLU A 627 22.12 55.37 30.12
C GLU A 627 23.41 55.27 30.94
N ARG A 628 24.48 54.71 30.35
CA ARG A 628 25.79 54.59 31.01
C ARG A 628 26.69 55.81 30.83
N LEU A 629 26.37 56.68 29.87
CA LEU A 629 27.05 57.96 29.61
C LEU A 629 26.33 59.07 30.36
#